data_AF-A0A967GUK0-F1
#
_entry.id   AF-A0A967GUK0-F1
#
_cell.length_a   1.000
_cell.length_b   1.000
_cell.length_c   1.000
_cell.angle_alpha   90.00
_cell.angle_beta   90.00
_cell.angle_gamma   90.00
#
_symmetry.space_group_name_H-M   'P 1'
#
loop_
_entity.id
_entity.type
_entity.pdbx_description
1 polymer ?
#
loop_
_entity_poly.entity_id
_entity_poly.type
_entity_poly.pdbx_seq_one_letter_code
_entity_poly.pdbx_strand_id
1 'polypeptide(L)'
;MIKSKLINRPRIWLMRTSPRLYVVLARLVAKGMFRAERKALAGKLPPRGNGPSVLHFCYNRCGSRYVSSVIQRLLDPGDYRFIDYERYYTHCDPEGLSKLSEPEFVRPRVLETGFHYGPFYQLHAGITELEKFTIVLTLRDPRDVLTSRFFSQAYAHTLFDRGSIERRRRIREMGVDAFVLDQAGEIVERYQT
;
A
#
# COMPACT_ATOMS: atom_id res chain seq x y z
N MET A 1 4.74 -18.82 -12.85
CA MET A 1 5.54 -17.60 -13.16
C MET A 1 5.35 -17.06 -14.59
N ILE A 2 4.69 -17.78 -15.50
CA ILE A 2 4.54 -17.40 -16.93
C ILE A 2 3.36 -16.42 -17.18
N LYS A 3 2.29 -16.48 -16.37
CA LYS A 3 1.10 -15.62 -16.53
C LYS A 3 1.35 -14.12 -16.30
N SER A 4 2.41 -13.73 -15.59
CA SER A 4 2.66 -12.30 -15.30
C SER A 4 3.31 -11.53 -16.45
N LYS A 5 4.15 -12.18 -17.28
CA LYS A 5 4.85 -11.52 -18.40
C LYS A 5 3.90 -11.15 -19.56
N LEU A 6 2.91 -12.00 -19.84
CA LEU A 6 1.92 -11.80 -20.90
C LEU A 6 0.95 -10.64 -20.62
N ILE A 7 0.62 -10.40 -19.35
CA ILE A 7 -0.27 -9.30 -18.94
C ILE A 7 0.50 -7.98 -18.80
N ASN A 8 1.77 -8.03 -18.42
CA ASN A 8 2.56 -6.83 -18.15
C ASN A 8 3.02 -6.08 -19.41
N ARG A 9 3.31 -6.77 -20.51
CA ARG A 9 3.73 -6.11 -21.77
C ARG A 9 2.67 -5.18 -22.37
N PRO A 10 1.42 -5.61 -22.60
CA PRO A 10 0.37 -4.73 -23.12
C PRO A 10 0.03 -3.62 -22.12
N ARG A 11 0.09 -3.91 -20.81
CA ARG A 11 -0.09 -2.91 -19.76
C ARG A 11 0.96 -1.79 -19.83
N ILE A 12 2.24 -2.15 -19.94
CA ILE A 12 3.35 -1.20 -20.03
C ILE A 12 3.28 -0.44 -21.35
N TRP A 13 2.96 -1.12 -22.45
CA TRP A 13 2.77 -0.48 -23.74
C TRP A 13 1.66 0.57 -23.68
N LEU A 14 0.47 0.22 -23.18
CA LEU A 14 -0.66 1.13 -23.02
C LEU A 14 -0.34 2.30 -22.08
N MET A 15 0.39 2.04 -20.99
CA MET A 15 0.86 3.09 -20.07
C MET A 15 1.80 4.08 -20.75
N ARG A 16 2.59 3.65 -21.75
CA ARG A 16 3.52 4.53 -22.50
C ARG A 16 2.83 5.24 -23.66
N THR A 17 1.97 4.56 -24.41
CA THR A 17 1.34 5.10 -25.62
C THR A 17 0.11 5.96 -25.30
N SER A 18 -0.70 5.54 -24.33
CA SER A 18 -1.97 6.22 -23.96
C SER A 18 -2.17 6.30 -22.44
N PRO A 19 -1.40 7.11 -21.71
CA PRO A 19 -1.45 7.20 -20.25
C PRO A 19 -2.84 7.52 -19.69
N ARG A 20 -3.62 8.37 -20.37
CA ARG A 20 -4.98 8.76 -19.94
C ARG A 20 -5.94 7.56 -19.95
N LEU A 21 -5.92 6.79 -21.04
CA LEU A 21 -6.75 5.58 -21.18
C LEU A 21 -6.34 4.52 -20.15
N TYR A 22 -5.03 4.38 -19.92
CA TYR A 22 -4.51 3.48 -18.90
C TYR A 22 -5.06 3.81 -17.50
N VAL A 23 -5.10 5.09 -17.11
CA VAL A 23 -5.62 5.52 -15.80
C VAL A 23 -7.10 5.16 -15.64
N VAL A 24 -7.93 5.42 -16.66
CA VAL A 24 -9.37 5.09 -16.61
C VAL A 24 -9.58 3.59 -16.45
N LEU A 25 -8.89 2.77 -17.26
CA LEU A 25 -8.99 1.31 -17.18
C LEU A 25 -8.47 0.77 -15.84
N ALA A 26 -7.37 1.31 -15.32
CA ALA A 26 -6.82 0.92 -14.03
C ALA A 26 -7.82 1.16 -12.88
N ARG A 27 -8.55 2.28 -12.90
CA ARG A 27 -9.59 2.58 -11.90
C ARG A 27 -10.78 1.61 -11.99
N LEU A 28 -11.21 1.27 -13.20
CA LEU A 28 -12.29 0.29 -13.40
C LEU A 28 -11.90 -1.10 -12.88
N VAL A 29 -10.69 -1.55 -13.20
CA VAL A 29 -10.15 -2.83 -12.70
C VAL A 29 -10.04 -2.81 -11.17
N ALA A 30 -9.54 -1.71 -10.59
CA ALA A 30 -9.41 -1.56 -9.15
C ALA A 30 -10.76 -1.77 -8.42
N LYS A 31 -11.86 -1.19 -8.93
CA LYS A 31 -13.20 -1.38 -8.34
C LYS A 31 -13.63 -2.86 -8.24
N GLY A 32 -13.16 -3.70 -9.17
CA GLY A 32 -13.41 -5.14 -9.14
C GLY A 32 -12.50 -5.91 -8.19
N MET A 33 -11.26 -5.45 -8.00
CA MET A 33 -10.26 -6.10 -7.16
C MET A 33 -10.54 -5.94 -5.65
N PHE A 34 -11.00 -4.77 -5.21
CA PHE A 34 -11.14 -4.44 -3.79
C PHE A 34 -12.55 -4.69 -3.23
N ARG A 35 -13.16 -5.84 -3.56
CA ARG A 35 -14.51 -6.17 -3.09
C ARG A 35 -14.55 -6.46 -1.59
N ALA A 36 -13.50 -7.06 -1.03
CA ALA A 36 -13.43 -7.40 0.38
C ALA A 36 -13.31 -6.12 1.23
N GLU A 37 -12.42 -5.22 0.84
CA GLU A 37 -12.19 -3.93 1.49
C GLU A 37 -13.47 -3.11 1.50
N ARG A 38 -14.19 -3.02 0.37
CA ARG A 38 -15.49 -2.34 0.31
C ARG A 38 -16.53 -2.94 1.28
N LYS A 39 -16.58 -4.26 1.41
CA LYS A 39 -17.48 -4.93 2.36
C LYS A 39 -17.07 -4.66 3.80
N ALA A 40 -15.77 -4.70 4.10
CA ALA A 40 -15.21 -4.41 5.41
C ALA A 40 -15.47 -2.96 5.82
N LEU A 41 -15.26 -1.99 4.92
CA LEU A 41 -15.55 -0.57 5.15
C LEU A 41 -17.04 -0.31 5.42
N ALA A 42 -17.93 -1.15 4.89
CA ALA A 42 -19.36 -1.08 5.13
C ALA A 42 -19.81 -1.87 6.40
N GLY A 43 -18.89 -2.47 7.14
CA GLY A 43 -19.21 -3.32 8.30
C GLY A 43 -19.90 -4.65 7.94
N LYS A 44 -19.84 -5.06 6.67
CA LYS A 44 -20.55 -6.24 6.13
C LYS A 44 -19.66 -7.46 5.96
N LEU A 45 -18.40 -7.38 6.40
CA LEU A 45 -17.46 -8.49 6.29
C LEU A 45 -17.21 -9.09 7.68
N PRO A 46 -17.71 -10.30 7.97
CA PRO A 46 -17.49 -10.93 9.26
C PRO A 46 -16.04 -11.45 9.37
N PRO A 47 -15.49 -11.54 10.60
CA PRO A 47 -14.22 -12.22 10.85
C PRO A 47 -14.29 -13.69 10.43
N ARG A 48 -13.12 -14.30 10.19
CA ARG A 48 -13.05 -15.71 9.79
C ARG A 48 -12.75 -16.67 10.94
N GLY A 49 -12.02 -16.21 11.95
CA GLY A 49 -11.66 -16.98 13.13
C GLY A 49 -11.68 -16.11 14.39
N ASN A 50 -11.40 -16.75 15.52
CA ASN A 50 -11.42 -16.11 16.84
C ASN A 50 -10.02 -15.67 17.32
N GLY A 51 -8.96 -16.01 16.58
CA GLY A 51 -7.60 -15.60 16.91
C GLY A 51 -7.40 -14.08 16.77
N PRO A 52 -6.43 -13.50 17.46
CA PRO A 52 -6.15 -12.06 17.40
C PRO A 52 -5.78 -11.65 15.98
N SER A 53 -6.35 -10.53 15.53
CA SER A 53 -6.07 -9.95 14.23
C SER A 53 -4.60 -9.54 14.12
N VAL A 54 -4.07 -9.64 12.92
CA VAL A 54 -2.70 -9.24 12.59
C VAL A 54 -2.71 -7.83 12.02
N LEU A 55 -1.95 -6.91 12.62
CA LEU A 55 -1.68 -5.58 12.09
C LEU A 55 -0.30 -5.57 11.45
N HIS A 56 -0.25 -5.44 10.12
CA HIS A 56 1.01 -5.30 9.39
C HIS A 56 1.32 -3.82 9.14
N PHE A 57 2.27 -3.27 9.89
CA PHE A 57 2.85 -1.96 9.63
C PHE A 57 4.11 -2.10 8.79
N CYS A 58 4.31 -1.21 7.83
CA CYS A 58 5.48 -1.23 6.98
C CYS A 58 5.83 0.19 6.57
N TYR A 59 7.08 0.61 6.70
CA TYR A 59 7.48 1.87 6.08
C TYR A 59 7.48 1.74 4.54
N ASN A 60 7.13 2.80 3.82
CA ASN A 60 7.05 2.76 2.35
C ASN A 60 8.40 2.33 1.76
N ARG A 61 8.38 1.39 0.80
CA ARG A 61 9.57 0.77 0.17
C ARG A 61 10.36 -0.23 1.04
N CYS A 62 9.82 -0.69 2.17
CA CYS A 62 10.43 -1.77 2.96
C CYS A 62 9.98 -3.19 2.52
N GLY A 63 9.57 -3.37 1.26
CA GLY A 63 9.17 -4.68 0.75
C GLY A 63 7.77 -5.13 1.17
N SER A 64 6.87 -4.20 1.49
CA SER A 64 5.51 -4.48 1.97
C SER A 64 4.79 -5.60 1.20
N ARG A 65 4.81 -5.56 -0.14
CA ARG A 65 4.15 -6.59 -0.97
C ARG A 65 4.73 -7.99 -0.78
N TYR A 66 6.04 -8.11 -0.60
CA TYR A 66 6.69 -9.41 -0.37
C TYR A 66 6.31 -9.92 1.02
N VAL A 67 6.48 -9.09 2.05
CA VAL A 67 6.20 -9.47 3.44
C VAL A 67 4.72 -9.80 3.64
N SER A 68 3.79 -8.98 3.15
CA SER A 68 2.35 -9.28 3.22
C SER A 68 2.02 -10.62 2.54
N SER A 69 2.70 -10.96 1.44
CA SER A 69 2.49 -12.25 0.76
C SER A 69 3.03 -13.44 1.55
N VAL A 70 4.11 -13.26 2.31
CA VAL A 70 4.65 -14.27 3.22
C VAL A 70 3.70 -14.45 4.41
N ILE A 71 3.28 -13.37 5.05
CA ILE A 71 2.31 -13.40 6.15
C ILE A 71 1.02 -14.10 5.71
N GLN A 72 0.46 -13.74 4.56
CA GLN A 72 -0.75 -14.38 4.03
C GLN A 72 -0.60 -15.89 3.74
N ARG A 73 0.63 -16.37 3.51
CA ARG A 73 0.89 -17.81 3.32
C ARG A 73 1.10 -18.54 4.65
N LEU A 74 1.56 -17.83 5.67
CA LEU A 74 1.74 -18.36 7.02
C LEU A 74 0.42 -18.39 7.79
N LEU A 75 -0.46 -17.44 7.54
CA LEU A 75 -1.80 -17.41 8.11
C LEU A 75 -2.72 -18.38 7.38
N ASP A 76 -3.53 -19.13 8.14
CA ASP A 76 -4.56 -19.99 7.57
C ASP A 76 -5.65 -19.10 6.92
N PRO A 77 -5.94 -19.26 5.62
CA PRO A 77 -7.02 -18.53 4.96
C PRO A 77 -8.41 -18.86 5.53
N GLY A 78 -8.56 -19.96 6.26
CA GLY A 78 -9.75 -20.34 7.03
C GLY A 78 -9.96 -19.46 8.26
N ASP A 79 -8.88 -19.00 8.91
CA ASP A 79 -8.92 -18.23 10.16
C ASP A 79 -8.82 -16.72 9.93
N TYR A 80 -8.17 -16.29 8.84
CA TYR A 80 -7.87 -14.88 8.60
C TYR A 80 -8.42 -14.35 7.27
N ARG A 81 -8.93 -13.11 7.31
CA ARG A 81 -9.24 -12.32 6.11
C ARG A 81 -8.22 -11.21 5.92
N PHE A 82 -7.57 -11.18 4.76
CA PHE A 82 -6.69 -10.08 4.40
C PHE A 82 -7.47 -8.84 3.93
N ILE A 83 -7.13 -7.67 4.48
CA ILE A 83 -7.75 -6.37 4.16
C ILE A 83 -6.68 -5.28 4.04
N ASP A 84 -6.62 -4.62 2.89
CA ASP A 84 -5.64 -3.57 2.60
C ASP A 84 -6.34 -2.23 2.29
N TYR A 85 -6.72 -1.51 3.36
CA TYR A 85 -7.47 -0.25 3.25
C TYR A 85 -6.67 0.85 2.54
N GLU A 86 -5.38 1.01 2.84
CA GLU A 86 -4.56 2.06 2.24
C GLU A 86 -4.41 1.85 0.73
N ARG A 87 -4.21 0.60 0.30
CA ARG A 87 -4.17 0.31 -1.14
C ARG A 87 -5.53 0.49 -1.79
N TYR A 88 -6.63 0.14 -1.11
CA TYR A 88 -7.98 0.44 -1.60
C TYR A 88 -8.15 1.94 -1.86
N TYR A 89 -7.91 2.79 -0.87
CA TYR A 89 -8.06 4.24 -1.03
C TYR A 89 -7.12 4.78 -2.11
N THR A 90 -5.84 4.36 -2.11
CA THR A 90 -4.87 4.78 -3.12
C THR A 90 -5.33 4.48 -4.57
N HIS A 91 -6.06 3.38 -4.80
CA HIS A 91 -6.43 2.96 -6.15
C HIS A 91 -7.89 3.25 -6.54
N CYS A 92 -8.81 3.30 -5.57
CA CYS A 92 -10.25 3.42 -5.81
C CYS A 92 -10.83 4.76 -5.39
N ASP A 93 -10.33 5.36 -4.31
CA ASP A 93 -10.87 6.57 -3.70
C ASP A 93 -9.77 7.38 -2.98
N PRO A 94 -8.85 8.04 -3.72
CA PRO A 94 -7.70 8.70 -3.09
C PRO A 94 -8.08 9.82 -2.12
N GLU A 95 -9.20 10.51 -2.38
CA GLU A 95 -9.75 11.54 -1.50
C GLU A 95 -10.24 10.97 -0.17
N GLY A 96 -10.65 9.69 -0.15
CA GLY A 96 -11.05 8.99 1.05
C GLY A 96 -9.90 8.53 1.95
N LEU A 97 -8.63 8.67 1.53
CA LEU A 97 -7.49 8.18 2.33
C LEU A 97 -7.38 8.89 3.69
N SER A 98 -7.73 10.18 3.76
CA SER A 98 -7.71 10.95 5.01
C SER A 98 -8.65 10.39 6.08
N LYS A 99 -9.69 9.65 5.68
CA LYS A 99 -10.61 8.99 6.61
C LYS A 99 -9.93 7.97 7.49
N LEU A 100 -8.80 7.39 7.05
CA LEU A 100 -8.02 6.49 7.89
C LEU A 100 -7.35 7.23 9.07
N SER A 101 -7.20 8.54 9.01
CA SER A 101 -6.72 9.33 10.15
C SER A 101 -7.84 9.63 11.17
N GLU A 102 -9.10 9.40 10.84
CA GLU A 102 -10.25 9.69 11.71
C GLU A 102 -10.52 8.51 12.66
N PRO A 103 -10.38 8.68 13.99
CA PRO A 103 -10.55 7.57 14.93
C PRO A 103 -11.92 6.90 14.87
N GLU A 104 -12.97 7.72 14.79
CA GLU A 104 -14.37 7.26 14.68
C GLU A 104 -14.64 6.46 13.41
N PHE A 105 -13.84 6.70 12.37
CA PHE A 105 -13.92 5.93 11.14
C PHE A 105 -13.20 4.58 11.29
N VAL A 106 -11.98 4.57 11.81
CA VAL A 106 -11.13 3.37 11.85
C VAL A 106 -11.55 2.38 12.92
N ARG A 107 -11.88 2.85 14.13
CA ARG A 107 -12.18 1.99 15.28
C ARG A 107 -13.23 0.91 15.01
N PRO A 108 -14.41 1.21 14.40
CA PRO A 108 -15.40 0.16 14.12
C PRO A 108 -15.05 -0.75 12.93
N ARG A 109 -13.94 -0.50 12.22
CA ARG A 109 -13.56 -1.20 10.98
C ARG A 109 -12.32 -2.09 11.15
N VAL A 110 -11.50 -1.83 12.16
CA VAL A 110 -10.35 -2.65 12.54
C VAL A 110 -10.74 -3.50 13.73
N LEU A 111 -11.15 -4.74 13.46
CA LEU A 111 -11.64 -5.70 14.44
C LEU A 111 -10.48 -6.49 15.06
N GLU A 112 -10.59 -6.77 16.35
CA GLU A 112 -9.54 -7.41 17.16
C GLU A 112 -9.29 -8.87 16.78
N THR A 113 -10.19 -9.53 16.05
CA THR A 113 -10.08 -10.97 15.73
C THR A 113 -10.32 -11.32 14.27
N GLY A 114 -9.65 -12.35 13.77
CA GLY A 114 -9.95 -13.00 12.48
C GLY A 114 -9.60 -12.21 11.22
N PHE A 115 -8.81 -11.14 11.31
CA PHE A 115 -8.33 -10.35 10.18
C PHE A 115 -6.80 -10.23 10.12
N HIS A 116 -6.29 -9.99 8.92
CA HIS A 116 -4.94 -9.51 8.68
C HIS A 116 -5.08 -8.18 7.94
N TYR A 117 -4.81 -7.10 8.65
CA TYR A 117 -4.85 -5.74 8.11
C TYR A 117 -3.47 -5.29 7.65
N GLY A 118 -3.43 -4.61 6.52
CA GLY A 118 -2.25 -3.89 6.05
C GLY A 118 -1.81 -4.26 4.63
N PRO A 119 -0.63 -3.80 4.22
CA PRO A 119 0.30 -2.99 5.00
C PRO A 119 -0.25 -1.60 5.32
N PHE A 120 -0.06 -1.12 6.55
CA PHE A 120 -0.25 0.28 6.94
C PHE A 120 1.09 1.02 6.90
N TYR A 121 1.14 2.18 6.23
CA TYR A 121 2.36 3.01 6.14
C TYR A 121 2.51 4.00 7.29
N GLN A 122 1.51 4.10 8.17
CA GLN A 122 1.51 4.94 9.37
C GLN A 122 0.61 4.32 10.46
N LEU A 123 0.78 4.75 11.70
CA LEU A 123 -0.16 4.44 12.76
C LEU A 123 -1.39 5.34 12.61
N HIS A 124 -2.57 4.73 12.53
CA HIS A 124 -3.84 5.45 12.41
C HIS A 124 -4.46 5.61 13.80
N ALA A 125 -4.87 6.83 14.15
CA ALA A 125 -5.30 7.19 15.51
C ALA A 125 -6.49 6.36 16.06
N GLY A 126 -7.31 5.76 15.19
CA GLY A 126 -8.41 4.88 15.62
C GLY A 126 -8.00 3.44 15.94
N ILE A 127 -6.75 3.06 15.66
CA ILE A 127 -6.20 1.76 16.09
C ILE A 127 -5.67 1.95 17.50
N THR A 128 -6.52 1.63 18.47
CA THR A 128 -6.23 1.68 19.91
C THR A 128 -6.05 0.27 20.46
N GLU A 129 -5.52 0.14 21.68
CA GLU A 129 -5.37 -1.17 22.36
C GLU A 129 -4.53 -2.16 21.53
N LEU A 130 -3.37 -1.68 21.05
CA LEU A 130 -2.45 -2.42 20.18
C LEU A 130 -2.04 -3.78 20.73
N GLU A 131 -2.03 -3.93 22.06
CA GLU A 131 -1.74 -5.17 22.80
C GLU A 131 -2.73 -6.31 22.50
N LYS A 132 -3.92 -6.01 21.97
CA LYS A 132 -4.91 -7.03 21.57
C LYS A 132 -4.64 -7.65 20.19
N PHE A 133 -3.68 -7.09 19.45
CA PHE A 133 -3.36 -7.50 18.09
C PHE A 133 -2.01 -8.20 18.03
N THR A 134 -1.84 -9.08 17.04
CA THR A 134 -0.50 -9.51 16.64
C THR A 134 0.11 -8.44 15.74
N ILE A 135 1.17 -7.78 16.18
CA ILE A 135 1.79 -6.69 15.42
C ILE A 135 2.99 -7.21 14.61
N VAL A 136 2.99 -6.93 13.30
CA VAL A 136 4.15 -7.14 12.43
C VAL A 136 4.62 -5.79 11.92
N LEU A 137 5.82 -5.37 12.32
CA LEU A 137 6.46 -4.15 11.83
C LEU A 137 7.57 -4.50 10.84
N THR A 138 7.51 -3.93 9.64
CA THR A 138 8.53 -4.11 8.59
C THR A 138 9.26 -2.79 8.33
N LEU A 139 10.54 -2.78 8.66
CA LEU A 139 11.47 -1.68 8.38
C LEU A 139 12.60 -2.16 7.47
N ARG A 140 13.35 -1.20 6.93
CA ARG A 140 14.54 -1.44 6.12
C ARG A 140 15.52 -0.29 6.39
N ASP A 141 16.80 -0.51 6.11
CA ASP A 141 17.79 0.56 6.18
C ASP A 141 17.31 1.80 5.41
N PRO A 142 17.33 3.01 6.00
CA PRO A 142 16.80 4.21 5.36
C PRO A 142 17.53 4.57 4.07
N ARG A 143 18.82 4.21 3.93
CA ARG A 143 19.60 4.43 2.70
C ARG A 143 19.05 3.57 1.57
N ASP A 144 18.80 2.30 1.85
CA ASP A 144 18.18 1.36 0.92
C ASP A 144 16.77 1.81 0.50
N VAL A 145 16.01 2.39 1.44
CA VAL A 145 14.69 2.93 1.19
C VAL A 145 14.75 4.13 0.25
N LEU A 146 15.70 5.06 0.45
CA LEU A 146 15.93 6.20 -0.44
C LEU A 146 16.26 5.73 -1.87
N THR A 147 17.22 4.82 -2.00
CA THR A 147 17.59 4.24 -3.30
C THR A 147 16.40 3.52 -3.94
N SER A 148 15.64 2.73 -3.17
CA SER A 148 14.44 2.05 -3.68
C SER A 148 13.33 3.04 -4.09
N ARG A 149 13.16 4.16 -3.37
CA ARG A 149 12.21 5.22 -3.68
C ARG A 149 12.58 5.88 -5.01
N PHE A 150 13.87 6.20 -5.22
CA PHE A 150 14.38 6.71 -6.50
C PHE A 150 14.01 5.80 -7.67
N PHE A 151 14.50 4.54 -7.66
CA PHE A 151 14.27 3.63 -8.79
C PHE A 151 12.79 3.34 -9.00
N SER A 152 11.99 3.30 -7.92
CA SER A 152 10.56 3.16 -8.07
C SER A 152 9.95 4.36 -8.77
N GLN A 153 10.22 5.59 -8.35
CA GLN A 153 9.58 6.77 -8.93
C GLN A 153 10.08 7.01 -10.37
N ALA A 154 11.38 6.89 -10.58
CA ALA A 154 12.02 7.05 -11.88
C ALA A 154 11.57 5.99 -12.90
N TYR A 155 11.41 4.71 -12.52
CA TYR A 155 11.24 3.65 -13.52
C TYR A 155 10.01 2.75 -13.33
N ALA A 156 9.59 2.47 -12.10
CA ALA A 156 8.65 1.37 -11.84
C ALA A 156 7.21 1.81 -11.46
N HIS A 157 7.03 3.03 -10.94
CA HIS A 157 5.74 3.45 -10.39
C HIS A 157 4.66 3.48 -11.45
N THR A 158 3.47 3.04 -11.09
CA THR A 158 2.31 3.22 -11.98
C THR A 158 2.00 4.71 -12.10
N LEU A 159 1.74 5.16 -13.33
CA LEU A 159 1.34 6.53 -13.62
C LEU A 159 -0.17 6.64 -13.37
N PHE A 160 -0.56 7.33 -12.30
CA PHE A 160 -1.97 7.50 -11.90
C PHE A 160 -2.56 8.86 -12.29
N ASP A 161 -1.71 9.83 -12.62
CA ASP A 161 -2.08 11.20 -12.98
C ASP A 161 -0.98 11.86 -13.85
N ARG A 162 -1.25 13.06 -14.37
CA ARG A 162 -0.29 13.80 -15.21
C ARG A 162 0.94 14.30 -14.43
N GLY A 163 0.76 14.71 -13.17
CA GLY A 163 1.85 15.14 -12.30
C GLY A 163 2.87 14.03 -12.05
N SER A 164 2.43 12.78 -12.02
CA SER A 164 3.29 11.60 -11.92
C SER A 164 4.25 11.44 -13.11
N ILE A 165 3.87 11.88 -14.32
CA ILE A 165 4.72 11.82 -15.53
C ILE A 165 5.84 12.86 -15.42
N GLU A 166 5.47 14.08 -15.08
CA GLU A 166 6.40 15.21 -14.97
C GLU A 166 7.38 14.99 -13.81
N ARG A 167 6.89 14.56 -12.64
CA ARG A 167 7.73 14.19 -11.49
C ARG A 167 8.75 13.11 -11.88
N ARG A 168 8.34 12.09 -12.63
CA ARG A 168 9.26 11.04 -13.10
C ARG A 168 10.37 11.60 -13.98
N ARG A 169 10.05 12.52 -14.90
CA ARG A 169 11.04 13.14 -15.77
C ARG A 169 12.08 13.89 -14.94
N ARG A 170 11.63 14.75 -14.01
CA ARG A 170 12.51 15.50 -13.11
C ARG A 170 13.43 14.61 -12.28
N ILE A 171 12.89 13.55 -11.68
CA ILE A 171 13.70 12.62 -10.86
C ILE A 171 14.79 11.95 -11.70
N ARG A 172 14.50 11.58 -12.95
CA ARG A 172 15.52 11.00 -13.83
C ARG A 172 16.61 11.99 -14.21
N GLU A 173 16.24 13.24 -14.49
CA GLU A 173 17.18 14.31 -14.82
C GLU A 173 18.07 14.68 -13.62
N MET A 174 17.51 14.66 -12.41
CA MET A 174 18.24 14.92 -11.16
C MET A 174 19.28 13.84 -10.84
N GLY A 175 19.03 12.58 -11.18
CA GLY A 175 19.91 11.45 -10.83
C GLY A 175 19.76 11.00 -9.37
N VAL A 176 20.36 9.85 -9.05
CA VAL A 176 20.16 9.18 -7.75
C VAL A 176 20.78 9.94 -6.60
N ASP A 177 22.02 10.44 -6.73
CA ASP A 177 22.74 11.09 -5.63
C ASP A 177 22.05 12.38 -5.19
N ALA A 178 21.71 13.25 -6.14
CA ALA A 178 21.00 14.49 -5.85
C ALA A 178 19.59 14.23 -5.29
N PHE A 179 18.88 13.21 -5.79
CA PHE A 179 17.60 12.80 -5.22
C PHE A 179 17.73 12.33 -3.77
N VAL A 180 18.76 11.54 -3.45
CA VAL A 180 19.00 11.03 -2.09
C VAL A 180 19.27 12.20 -1.15
N LEU A 181 20.12 13.16 -1.53
CA LEU A 181 20.43 14.33 -0.71
C LEU A 181 19.20 15.22 -0.48
N ASP A 182 18.38 15.43 -1.51
CA ASP A 182 17.13 16.20 -1.44
C ASP A 182 16.11 15.54 -0.50
N GLN A 183 16.00 14.21 -0.51
CA GLN A 183 14.98 13.47 0.24
C GLN A 183 15.45 13.00 1.63
N ALA A 184 16.75 13.11 1.93
CA ALA A 184 17.33 12.56 3.16
C ALA A 184 16.69 13.16 4.42
N GLY A 185 16.45 14.48 4.44
CA GLY A 185 15.84 15.18 5.58
C GLY A 185 14.46 14.62 5.94
N GLU A 186 13.57 14.45 4.95
CA GLU A 186 12.22 13.89 5.13
C GLU A 186 12.28 12.47 5.73
N ILE A 187 13.25 11.65 5.30
CA ILE A 187 13.37 10.28 5.78
C ILE A 187 13.91 10.22 7.20
N VAL A 188 14.88 11.08 7.54
CA VAL A 188 15.41 11.17 8.91
C VAL A 188 14.30 11.51 9.89
N GLU A 189 13.50 12.54 9.59
CA GLU A 189 12.37 12.95 10.43
C GLU A 189 11.40 11.80 10.68
N ARG A 190 11.04 11.05 9.63
CA ARG A 190 10.11 9.91 9.71
C ARG A 190 10.66 8.66 10.43
N TYR A 191 11.97 8.52 10.58
CA TYR A 191 12.57 7.39 11.31
C TYR A 191 12.81 7.72 12.79
N GLN A 192 12.82 9.01 13.12
CA GLN A 192 13.05 9.51 14.48
C GLN A 192 11.74 9.86 15.21
N THR A 193 10.61 9.88 14.51
CA THR A 193 9.25 10.13 15.02
C THR A 193 8.37 8.91 14.86
#